data_AF-A0A6A4ZLJ4-F1
#
_entry.id   AF-A0A6A4ZLJ4-F1
#
_cell.length_a   1.000
_cell.length_b   1.000
_cell.length_c   1.000
_cell.angle_alpha   90.00
_cell.angle_beta   90.00
_cell.angle_gamma   90.00
#
_symmetry.space_group_name_H-M   'P 1'
#
loop_
_entity.id
_entity.type
_entity.pdbx_description
1 polymer ?
#
loop_
_entity_poly.entity_id
_entity_poly.type
_entity_poly.pdbx_seq_one_letter_code
_entity_poly.pdbx_strand_id
1 'polypeptide(L)'
;DGDGGEIQFYPFVHTPVVVAPRMDRLVVFSSDRVLHRVLPSHARRYCLTVWIDSHDVNTDQHASLSVAPTDLADWPAFVTKLAKSPVQRLLSRGVYAEEYLESLTQCMANDAPEGFTEMMHAHHAHLTRMKANAPLQSLVDRLRDYKRTIEATNPSAIFL
;
A
#
# COMPACT_ATOMS: atom_id res chain seq x y z
N ASP A 1 1.76 -24.85 -4.37
CA ASP A 1 2.20 -23.72 -3.53
C ASP A 1 3.69 -23.87 -3.27
N GLY A 2 4.49 -22.84 -3.55
CA GLY A 2 5.95 -22.88 -3.32
C GLY A 2 6.81 -22.09 -4.31
N ASP A 3 6.32 -21.81 -5.52
CA ASP A 3 7.11 -21.14 -6.58
C ASP A 3 7.27 -19.62 -6.35
N GLY A 4 6.50 -19.04 -5.43
CA GLY A 4 6.47 -17.60 -5.16
C GLY A 4 5.88 -16.79 -6.32
N GLY A 5 6.15 -15.48 -6.34
CA GLY A 5 5.68 -14.57 -7.39
C GLY A 5 4.22 -14.15 -7.26
N GLU A 6 3.62 -14.34 -6.09
CA GLU A 6 2.29 -13.84 -5.77
C GLU A 6 2.26 -12.31 -5.86
N ILE A 7 1.13 -11.77 -6.30
CA ILE A 7 0.85 -10.35 -6.09
C ILE A 7 0.14 -10.20 -4.75
N GLN A 8 0.70 -9.37 -3.87
CA GLN A 8 0.12 -9.02 -2.59
C GLN A 8 -0.46 -7.61 -2.66
N PHE A 9 -1.76 -7.51 -2.41
CA PHE A 9 -2.48 -6.25 -2.31
C PHE A 9 -2.62 -5.82 -0.86
N TYR A 10 -2.59 -4.51 -0.66
CA TYR A 10 -2.87 -3.82 0.59
C TYR A 10 -4.07 -2.90 0.37
N PRO A 11 -5.31 -3.43 0.39
CA PRO A 11 -6.48 -2.56 0.47
C PRO A 11 -6.33 -1.71 1.74
N PHE A 12 -6.49 -0.39 1.62
CA PHE A 12 -6.07 0.55 2.65
C PHE A 12 -6.68 0.21 4.03
N VAL A 13 -5.80 0.06 5.02
CA VAL A 13 -6.07 -0.36 6.41
C VAL A 13 -6.97 -1.60 6.57
N HIS A 14 -6.95 -2.49 5.58
CA HIS A 14 -7.59 -3.81 5.63
C HIS A 14 -6.56 -4.93 5.56
N THR A 15 -7.03 -6.15 5.81
CA THR A 15 -6.24 -7.37 5.71
C THR A 15 -5.62 -7.50 4.30
N PRO A 16 -4.30 -7.75 4.20
CA PRO A 16 -3.67 -7.99 2.91
C PRO A 16 -4.29 -9.18 2.16
N VAL A 17 -4.33 -9.08 0.83
CA VAL A 17 -4.84 -10.13 -0.06
C VAL A 17 -3.69 -10.64 -0.90
N VAL A 18 -3.45 -11.94 -0.90
CA VAL A 18 -2.37 -12.58 -1.66
C VAL A 18 -2.98 -13.42 -2.77
N VAL A 19 -2.57 -13.15 -4.01
CA VAL A 19 -3.10 -13.82 -5.19
C VAL A 19 -1.99 -14.59 -5.89
N ALA A 20 -2.14 -15.91 -5.97
CA ALA A 20 -1.19 -16.77 -6.66
C ALA A 20 -1.20 -16.53 -8.18
N PRO A 21 -0.03 -16.54 -8.87
CA PRO A 21 0.07 -16.30 -10.31
C PRO A 21 -0.25 -17.58 -11.10
N ARG A 22 -1.49 -18.07 -10.97
CA ARG A 22 -1.94 -19.28 -11.68
C ARG A 22 -2.10 -18.98 -13.18
N MET A 23 -1.85 -20.00 -14.02
CA MET A 23 -2.09 -19.92 -15.46
C MET A 23 -3.53 -19.48 -15.74
N ASP A 24 -3.72 -18.61 -16.74
CA ASP A 24 -5.02 -18.10 -17.19
C ASP A 24 -5.81 -17.29 -16.13
N ARG A 25 -5.13 -16.82 -15.06
CA ARG A 25 -5.75 -15.94 -14.06
C ARG A 25 -5.61 -14.46 -14.45
N LEU A 26 -6.74 -13.79 -14.65
CA LEU A 26 -6.82 -12.34 -14.75
C LEU A 26 -7.02 -11.70 -13.36
N VAL A 27 -6.25 -10.65 -13.07
CA VAL A 27 -6.44 -9.81 -11.88
C VAL A 27 -6.65 -8.37 -12.32
N VAL A 28 -7.72 -7.74 -11.84
CA VAL A 28 -8.08 -6.35 -12.14
C VAL A 28 -8.14 -5.56 -10.84
N PHE A 29 -7.46 -4.42 -10.80
CA PHE A 29 -7.42 -3.53 -9.65
C PHE A 29 -7.23 -2.08 -10.08
N SER A 30 -7.57 -1.13 -9.20
CA SER A 30 -7.43 0.30 -9.49
C SER A 30 -5.96 0.74 -9.31
N SER A 31 -5.36 1.24 -10.39
CA SER A 31 -3.96 1.67 -10.44
C SER A 31 -3.64 2.87 -9.53
N ASP A 32 -4.64 3.69 -9.21
CA ASP A 32 -4.51 4.95 -8.49
C ASP A 32 -4.63 4.84 -6.97
N ARG A 33 -5.16 3.72 -6.46
CA ARG A 33 -5.53 3.60 -5.03
C ARG A 33 -5.35 2.21 -4.42
N VAL A 34 -4.91 1.21 -5.19
CA VAL A 34 -4.60 -0.12 -4.64
C VAL A 34 -3.09 -0.27 -4.51
N LEU A 35 -2.60 -0.15 -3.27
CA LEU A 35 -1.21 -0.45 -2.94
C LEU A 35 -0.96 -1.95 -3.12
N HIS A 36 0.17 -2.30 -3.75
CA HIS A 36 0.52 -3.68 -3.99
C HIS A 36 2.03 -3.87 -4.11
N ARG A 37 2.48 -5.11 -3.95
CA ARG A 37 3.83 -5.57 -4.26
C ARG A 37 3.78 -6.95 -4.92
N VAL A 38 4.85 -7.34 -5.60
CA VAL A 38 5.06 -8.71 -6.08
C VAL A 38 6.04 -9.39 -5.13
N LEU A 39 5.67 -10.56 -4.59
CA LEU A 39 6.54 -11.34 -3.73
C LEU A 39 7.67 -12.00 -4.53
N PRO A 40 8.82 -12.35 -3.90
CA PRO A 40 9.90 -13.06 -4.56
C PRO A 40 9.40 -14.33 -5.26
N SER A 41 9.97 -14.64 -6.43
CA SER A 41 9.68 -15.86 -7.17
C SER A 41 10.92 -16.72 -7.27
N HIS A 42 10.73 -18.03 -7.08
CA HIS A 42 11.77 -19.06 -7.13
C HIS A 42 11.69 -19.91 -8.39
N ALA A 43 10.75 -19.59 -9.29
CA ALA A 43 10.59 -20.22 -10.60
C ALA A 43 10.45 -19.15 -11.69
N ARG A 44 10.49 -19.57 -12.96
CA ARG A 44 10.28 -18.64 -14.07
C ARG A 44 8.82 -18.19 -14.12
N ARG A 45 8.59 -16.89 -13.97
CA ARG A 45 7.27 -16.27 -13.96
C ARG A 45 7.06 -15.39 -15.18
N TYR A 46 6.00 -15.65 -15.94
CA TYR A 46 5.55 -14.79 -17.04
C TYR A 46 4.27 -14.07 -16.62
N CYS A 47 4.15 -12.79 -16.96
CA CYS A 47 2.91 -12.03 -16.78
C CYS A 47 2.70 -11.05 -17.94
N LEU A 48 1.44 -10.87 -18.33
CA LEU A 48 1.02 -9.84 -19.28
C LEU A 48 0.26 -8.77 -18.49
N THR A 49 0.69 -7.52 -18.63
CA THR A 49 0.09 -6.36 -17.95
C THR A 49 -0.52 -5.43 -18.98
N VAL A 50 -1.78 -5.04 -18.77
CA VAL A 50 -2.48 -4.04 -19.60
C VAL A 50 -2.93 -2.92 -18.68
N TRP A 51 -2.62 -1.68 -19.06
CA TRP A 51 -3.16 -0.48 -18.43
C TRP A 51 -4.25 0.13 -19.29
N ILE A 52 -5.30 0.61 -18.65
CA ILE A 52 -6.41 1.32 -19.28
C ILE A 52 -6.46 2.71 -18.68
N ASP A 53 -6.20 3.71 -19.50
CA ASP A 53 -6.16 5.11 -19.08
C ASP A 53 -7.57 5.70 -18.93
N SER A 54 -7.66 6.77 -18.15
CA SER A 54 -8.87 7.58 -17.99
C SER A 54 -8.48 9.05 -17.93
N HIS A 55 -9.38 9.93 -18.39
CA HIS A 55 -9.20 11.38 -18.25
C HIS A 55 -9.49 11.88 -16.82
N ASP A 56 -10.13 11.07 -16.00
CA ASP A 56 -10.56 11.42 -14.63
C ASP A 56 -9.72 10.71 -13.57
N VAL A 57 -8.39 10.86 -13.68
CA VAL A 57 -7.41 10.36 -12.69
C VAL A 57 -6.48 11.49 -12.30
N ASN A 58 -6.02 11.50 -11.05
CA ASN A 58 -5.13 12.55 -10.52
C ASN A 58 -5.67 13.99 -10.65
N THR A 59 -6.99 14.19 -10.57
CA THR A 59 -7.59 15.52 -10.44
C THR A 59 -7.16 16.18 -9.12
N ASP A 60 -7.33 17.49 -8.99
CA ASP A 60 -6.97 18.22 -7.77
C ASP A 60 -7.63 17.62 -6.51
N GLN A 61 -8.87 17.14 -6.65
CA GLN A 61 -9.62 16.47 -5.58
C GLN A 61 -8.97 15.15 -5.14
N HIS A 62 -8.27 14.46 -6.06
CA HIS A 62 -7.53 13.23 -5.78
C HIS A 62 -6.15 13.47 -5.14
N ALA A 63 -5.68 14.72 -5.13
CA ALA A 63 -4.37 15.11 -4.63
C ALA A 63 -4.41 15.91 -3.31
N SER A 64 -5.61 16.30 -2.84
CA SER A 64 -5.79 17.05 -1.60
C SER A 64 -6.44 16.21 -0.50
N LEU A 65 -5.84 16.19 0.69
CA LEU A 65 -6.47 15.65 1.90
C LEU A 65 -7.10 16.79 2.68
N SER A 66 -8.44 16.86 2.68
CA SER A 66 -9.21 17.75 3.55
C SER A 66 -9.99 16.90 4.54
N VAL A 67 -9.77 17.15 5.84
CA VAL A 67 -10.39 16.40 6.94
C VAL A 67 -11.06 17.41 7.86
N ALA A 68 -12.39 17.39 7.90
CA ALA A 68 -13.15 18.18 8.86
C ALA A 68 -13.28 17.42 10.19
N PRO A 69 -13.44 18.12 11.33
CA PRO A 69 -13.72 17.46 12.61
C PRO A 69 -14.94 16.52 12.56
N THR A 70 -15.94 16.85 11.74
CA THR A 70 -17.13 16.02 11.53
C THR A 70 -16.82 14.70 10.82
N ASP A 71 -15.84 14.68 9.91
CA ASP A 71 -15.39 13.44 9.27
C ASP A 71 -14.80 12.48 10.32
N LEU A 72 -14.14 13.02 11.34
CA LEU A 72 -13.47 12.24 12.39
C LEU A 72 -14.42 11.74 13.49
N ALA A 73 -15.68 12.20 13.50
CA ALA A 73 -16.69 11.79 14.47
C ALA A 73 -17.13 10.33 14.26
N ASP A 74 -17.23 9.89 13.00
CA ASP A 74 -17.42 8.49 12.61
C ASP A 74 -16.17 7.96 11.92
N TRP A 75 -15.25 7.46 12.76
CA TRP A 75 -13.94 7.00 12.31
C TRP A 75 -14.01 5.84 11.29
N PRO A 76 -14.79 4.76 11.51
CA PRO A 76 -14.95 3.70 10.51
C PRO A 76 -15.47 4.21 9.15
N ALA A 77 -16.44 5.12 9.15
CA ALA A 77 -16.97 5.69 7.91
C ALA A 77 -15.91 6.53 7.17
N PHE A 78 -15.16 7.36 7.91
CA PHE A 78 -14.05 8.12 7.34
C PHE A 78 -12.98 7.22 6.71
N VAL A 79 -12.56 6.18 7.43
CA VAL A 79 -11.57 5.21 6.93
C VAL A 79 -12.08 4.53 5.66
N THR A 80 -13.35 4.14 5.61
CA THR A 80 -13.97 3.53 4.43
C THR A 80 -13.95 4.47 3.21
N LYS A 81 -14.21 5.77 3.43
CA LYS A 81 -14.11 6.79 2.38
C LYS A 81 -12.66 6.99 1.92
N LEU A 82 -11.72 7.05 2.86
CA LEU A 82 -10.29 7.21 2.59
C LEU A 82 -9.73 6.02 1.80
N ALA A 83 -10.13 4.80 2.12
CA ALA A 83 -9.70 3.58 1.43
C ALA A 83 -10.12 3.53 -0.05
N LYS A 84 -11.19 4.25 -0.41
CA LYS A 84 -11.66 4.38 -1.80
C LYS A 84 -11.06 5.58 -2.53
N SER A 85 -10.28 6.43 -1.86
CA SER A 85 -9.73 7.65 -2.43
C SER A 85 -8.25 7.48 -2.83
N PRO A 86 -7.80 8.01 -3.98
CA PRO A 86 -6.39 8.03 -4.36
C PRO A 86 -5.51 8.86 -3.41
N VAL A 87 -6.11 9.71 -2.56
CA VAL A 87 -5.38 10.53 -1.58
C VAL A 87 -4.61 9.66 -0.57
N GLN A 88 -5.01 8.41 -0.38
CA GLN A 88 -4.31 7.44 0.46
C GLN A 88 -2.83 7.28 0.08
N ARG A 89 -2.45 7.57 -1.19
CA ARG A 89 -1.06 7.54 -1.64
C ARG A 89 -0.15 8.47 -0.83
N LEU A 90 -0.69 9.60 -0.36
CA LEU A 90 0.02 10.57 0.50
C LEU A 90 0.34 10.00 1.89
N LEU A 91 -0.43 9.01 2.34
CA LEU A 91 -0.36 8.44 3.69
C LEU A 91 0.28 7.04 3.70
N SER A 92 0.20 6.33 2.57
CA SER A 92 0.51 4.90 2.47
C SER A 92 1.90 4.55 3.00
N ARG A 93 2.92 5.35 2.72
CA ARG A 93 4.28 5.10 3.21
C ARG A 93 4.41 5.21 4.73
N GLY A 94 3.61 6.07 5.38
CA GLY A 94 3.56 6.14 6.84
C GLY A 94 2.77 4.99 7.45
N VAL A 95 1.60 4.67 6.87
CA VAL A 95 0.72 3.61 7.35
C VAL A 95 1.35 2.21 7.20
N TYR A 96 2.09 2.00 6.12
CA TYR A 96 2.70 0.72 5.75
C TYR A 96 4.24 0.77 5.74
N ALA A 97 4.83 1.59 6.62
CA ALA A 97 6.27 1.86 6.61
C ALA A 97 7.12 0.57 6.61
N GLU A 98 6.72 -0.41 7.42
CA GLU A 98 7.37 -1.71 7.56
C GLU A 98 7.26 -2.52 6.27
N GLU A 99 6.10 -2.58 5.65
CA GLU A 99 5.87 -3.34 4.42
C GLU A 99 6.60 -2.71 3.23
N TYR A 100 6.70 -1.38 3.18
CA TYR A 100 7.54 -0.68 2.20
C TYR A 100 9.02 -1.05 2.37
N LEU A 101 9.52 -1.03 3.61
CA LEU A 101 10.91 -1.35 3.92
C LEU A 101 11.25 -2.81 3.61
N GLU A 102 10.37 -3.73 4.01
CA GLU A 102 10.51 -5.15 3.71
C GLU A 102 10.60 -5.39 2.20
N SER A 103 9.71 -4.76 1.43
CA SER A 103 9.68 -4.90 -0.03
C SER A 103 10.97 -4.37 -0.68
N LEU A 104 11.44 -3.20 -0.26
CA LEU A 104 12.71 -2.64 -0.75
C LEU A 104 13.89 -3.59 -0.46
N THR A 105 13.90 -4.16 0.74
CA THR A 105 14.94 -5.08 1.18
C THR A 105 14.92 -6.36 0.34
N GLN A 106 13.76 -6.99 0.21
CA GLN A 106 13.61 -8.26 -0.53
C GLN A 106 13.89 -8.11 -2.02
N CYS A 107 13.56 -6.97 -2.63
CA CYS A 107 13.71 -6.77 -4.06
C CYS A 107 15.10 -6.29 -4.49
N MET A 108 15.84 -5.58 -3.64
CA MET A 108 17.01 -4.82 -4.10
C MET A 108 18.27 -5.02 -3.28
N ALA A 109 18.19 -5.47 -2.02
CA ALA A 109 19.34 -5.49 -1.13
C ALA A 109 20.52 -6.32 -1.68
N ASN A 110 20.21 -7.43 -2.38
CA ASN A 110 21.23 -8.32 -2.95
C ASN A 110 21.53 -8.01 -4.42
N ASP A 111 20.52 -7.61 -5.20
CA ASP A 111 20.63 -7.52 -6.66
C ASP A 111 20.98 -6.11 -7.17
N ALA A 112 20.71 -5.07 -6.38
CA ALA A 112 20.89 -3.68 -6.77
C ALA A 112 21.30 -2.80 -5.56
N PRO A 113 22.49 -3.01 -4.96
CA PRO A 113 22.86 -2.40 -3.68
C PRO A 113 22.94 -0.86 -3.69
N GLU A 114 23.35 -0.25 -4.80
CA GLU A 114 23.39 1.21 -4.95
C GLU A 114 21.96 1.79 -4.98
N GLY A 115 21.10 1.27 -5.85
CA GLY A 115 19.69 1.67 -5.93
C GLY A 115 18.93 1.39 -4.64
N PHE A 116 19.24 0.28 -3.95
CA PHE A 116 18.70 -0.02 -2.63
C PHE A 116 19.04 1.08 -1.63
N THR A 117 20.31 1.50 -1.57
CA THR A 117 20.76 2.56 -0.66
C THR A 117 20.02 3.88 -0.92
N GLU A 118 19.90 4.29 -2.18
CA GLU A 118 19.17 5.51 -2.54
C GLU A 118 17.68 5.45 -2.16
N MET A 119 17.02 4.33 -2.46
CA MET A 119 15.60 4.16 -2.13
C MET A 119 15.35 4.07 -0.62
N MET A 120 16.28 3.47 0.13
CA MET A 120 16.28 3.46 1.59
C MET A 120 16.40 4.86 2.17
N HIS A 121 17.33 5.66 1.64
CA HIS A 121 17.49 7.06 2.05
C HIS A 121 16.21 7.86 1.76
N ALA A 122 15.61 7.69 0.58
CA ALA A 122 14.36 8.34 0.22
C ALA A 122 13.18 7.92 1.13
N HIS A 123 13.09 6.64 1.47
CA HIS A 123 12.11 6.10 2.40
C HIS A 123 12.23 6.75 3.78
N HIS A 124 13.42 6.74 4.38
CA HIS A 124 13.65 7.34 5.69
C HIS A 124 13.45 8.86 5.70
N ALA A 125 13.92 9.56 4.66
CA ALA A 125 13.72 11.00 4.54
C ALA A 125 12.22 11.37 4.48
N HIS A 126 11.41 10.56 3.79
CA HIS A 126 9.96 10.74 3.75
C HIS A 126 9.33 10.57 5.14
N LEU A 127 9.66 9.50 5.85
CA LEU A 127 9.13 9.25 7.21
C LEU A 127 9.54 10.35 8.19
N THR A 128 10.78 10.85 8.11
CA THR A 128 11.25 11.97 8.93
C THR A 128 10.44 13.24 8.68
N ARG A 129 10.18 13.59 7.41
CA ARG A 129 9.34 14.75 7.06
C ARG A 129 7.90 14.58 7.54
N MET A 130 7.34 13.38 7.43
CA MET A 130 6.01 13.06 7.91
C MET A 130 5.91 13.23 9.43
N LYS A 131 6.89 12.70 10.17
CA LYS A 131 6.96 12.81 11.64
C LYS A 131 7.12 14.25 12.12
N ALA A 132 7.78 15.10 11.35
CA ALA A 132 7.89 16.53 11.65
C ALA A 132 6.56 17.29 11.51
N ASN A 133 5.57 16.73 10.80
CA ASN A 133 4.22 17.28 10.68
C ASN A 133 3.30 16.60 11.71
N ALA A 134 3.19 17.17 12.91
CA ALA A 134 2.47 16.57 14.03
C ALA A 134 0.99 16.20 13.73
N PRO A 135 0.17 17.06 13.08
CA PRO A 135 -1.18 16.68 12.67
C PRO A 135 -1.22 15.47 11.73
N LEU A 136 -0.33 15.44 10.74
CA LEU A 136 -0.25 14.33 9.78
C LEU A 136 0.21 13.03 10.47
N GLN A 137 1.22 13.13 11.33
CA GLN A 137 1.71 11.98 12.10
C GLN A 137 0.61 11.41 13.00
N SER A 138 -0.16 12.27 13.68
CA SER A 138 -1.29 11.83 14.51
C SER A 138 -2.35 11.07 13.70
N LEU A 139 -2.67 11.53 12.50
CA LEU A 139 -3.58 10.82 11.60
C LEU A 139 -3.02 9.45 11.19
N VAL A 140 -1.73 9.39 10.82
CA VAL A 140 -1.05 8.14 10.44
C VAL A 140 -1.04 7.16 11.61
N ASP A 141 -0.72 7.60 12.81
CA ASP A 141 -0.71 6.74 14.01
C ASP A 141 -2.10 6.15 14.26
N ARG A 142 -3.16 6.96 14.17
CA ARG A 142 -4.54 6.48 14.33
C ARG A 142 -4.95 5.49 13.23
N LEU A 143 -4.48 5.68 11.99
CA LEU A 143 -4.69 4.73 10.89
C LEU A 143 -3.94 3.42 11.11
N ARG A 144 -2.72 3.48 11.65
CA ARG A 144 -1.93 2.28 12.02
C ARG A 144 -2.58 1.51 13.16
N ASP A 145 -3.12 2.21 14.16
CA ASP A 145 -3.91 1.59 15.24
C ASP A 145 -5.12 0.86 14.69
N TYR A 146 -5.88 1.52 13.81
CA TYR A 146 -7.04 0.92 13.18
C TYR A 146 -6.66 -0.31 12.32
N LYS A 147 -5.59 -0.22 11.52
CA LYS A 147 -5.04 -1.35 10.75
C LYS A 147 -4.78 -2.56 11.66
N ARG A 148 -4.08 -2.34 12.78
CA ARG A 148 -3.77 -3.40 13.76
C ARG A 148 -5.03 -4.04 14.35
N THR A 149 -6.07 -3.26 14.63
CA THR A 149 -7.36 -3.80 15.11
C THR A 149 -8.04 -4.66 14.05
N ILE A 150 -8.04 -4.24 12.78
CA ILE A 150 -8.62 -5.01 11.68
C ILE A 150 -7.86 -6.32 11.46
N GLU A 151 -6.53 -6.26 11.41
CA GLU A 151 -5.67 -7.44 11.27
C GLU A 151 -5.85 -8.41 12.44
N ALA A 152 -5.98 -7.92 13.68
CA ALA A 152 -6.24 -8.79 14.83
C ALA A 152 -7.61 -9.49 14.78
N THR A 153 -8.60 -8.86 14.15
CA THR A 153 -9.95 -9.42 13.99
C THR A 153 -10.02 -10.42 12.82
N ASN A 154 -9.12 -10.29 11.84
CA ASN A 154 -9.08 -11.12 10.65
C ASN A 154 -7.62 -11.51 10.32
N PRO A 155 -7.04 -12.46 11.10
CA PRO A 155 -5.59 -12.65 11.24
C PRO A 155 -4.90 -13.30 10.04
N SER A 156 -5.63 -13.80 9.06
CA SER A 156 -5.06 -14.47 7.90
C SER A 156 -5.16 -13.59 6.67
N ALA A 157 -4.02 -13.38 5.99
CA ALA A 157 -4.05 -12.88 4.62
C ALA A 157 -5.01 -13.72 3.80
N ILE A 158 -5.91 -13.08 3.06
CA ILE A 158 -6.87 -13.81 2.24
C ILE A 158 -6.10 -14.31 1.02
N PHE A 159 -5.89 -15.62 0.96
CA PHE A 159 -5.30 -16.29 -0.20
C PHE A 159 -6.40 -16.61 -1.21
N LEU A 160 -6.28 -16.03 -2.42
CA LEU A 160 -7.22 -16.22 -3.54
C LEU A 160 -6.56 -16.98 -4.71
#